data_AF-A0A251NJY9-F1
#
_entry.id   AF-A0A251NJY9-F1
#
_cell.length_a   1.000
_cell.length_b   1.000
_cell.length_c   1.000
_cell.angle_alpha   90.00
_cell.angle_beta   90.00
_cell.angle_gamma   90.00
#
_symmetry.space_group_name_H-M   'P 1'
#
loop_
_entity.id
_entity.type
_entity.pdbx_description
1 polymer ?
#
loop_
_entity_poly.entity_id
_entity_poly.type
_entity_poly.pdbx_seq_one_letter_code
_entity_poly.pdbx_strand_id
1 'polypeptide(L)'
;MENYKTFVGGKIGLICFTLGMFLVFQSAHAFNKTAPTHNVNLSPFAGWMSAFYCVNKTAPVHCSPKGQLTFSGIVDVAPSEKADYCSDTTGCSKHALGVLECIYLVKRDFWFHNNATVGFLNRTITEGCSNKNNNSGISTANFKSSGMKVYQKMYIPFVASLSSLAFIAMSNIM
;
A
#
# COMPACT_ATOMS: atom_id res chain seq x y z
N MET A 1 -16.17 -38.57 24.78
CA MET A 1 -15.71 -37.45 23.93
C MET A 1 -16.88 -36.96 23.07
N GLU A 2 -17.89 -36.32 23.65
CA GLU A 2 -19.13 -35.96 22.92
C GLU A 2 -19.60 -34.52 23.12
N ASN A 3 -18.79 -33.64 23.73
CA ASN A 3 -19.21 -32.27 24.04
C ASN A 3 -18.63 -31.18 23.11
N TYR A 4 -17.82 -31.53 22.11
CA TYR A 4 -17.20 -30.52 21.22
C TYR A 4 -18.08 -30.09 20.04
N LYS A 5 -19.09 -30.91 19.67
CA LYS A 5 -19.95 -30.63 18.50
C LYS A 5 -20.96 -29.52 18.75
N THR A 6 -21.37 -29.30 20.01
CA THR A 6 -22.37 -28.29 20.38
C THR A 6 -21.77 -26.87 20.45
N PHE A 7 -20.45 -26.74 20.64
CA PHE A 7 -19.80 -25.44 20.80
C PHE A 7 -19.46 -24.77 19.46
N VAL A 8 -19.25 -25.53 18.38
CA VAL A 8 -18.83 -25.00 17.07
C VAL A 8 -20.01 -24.85 16.10
N GLY A 9 -21.13 -25.56 16.32
CA GLY A 9 -22.28 -25.58 15.40
C GLY A 9 -23.51 -24.77 15.83
N GLY A 10 -23.57 -24.25 17.05
CA GLY A 10 -24.73 -23.55 17.60
C GLY A 10 -24.60 -22.01 17.55
N LYS A 11 -25.74 -21.30 17.61
CA LYS A 11 -25.80 -19.81 17.67
C LYS A 11 -24.86 -19.21 18.72
N ILE A 12 -24.64 -19.92 19.84
CA ILE A 12 -23.74 -19.52 20.93
C ILE A 12 -22.26 -19.55 20.50
N GLY A 13 -21.85 -20.55 19.72
CA GLY A 13 -20.49 -20.64 19.18
C GLY A 13 -20.18 -19.51 18.20
N LEU A 14 -21.16 -19.14 17.37
CA LEU A 14 -21.06 -18.01 16.45
C LEU A 14 -20.95 -16.67 17.20
N ILE A 15 -21.74 -16.49 18.26
CA ILE A 15 -21.70 -15.31 19.14
C ILE A 15 -20.35 -15.20 19.86
N CYS A 16 -19.82 -16.31 20.38
CA CYS A 16 -18.49 -16.32 21.00
C CYS A 16 -17.37 -16.02 20.00
N PHE A 17 -17.48 -16.48 18.76
CA PHE A 17 -16.50 -16.19 17.71
C PHE A 17 -16.56 -14.72 17.27
N THR A 18 -17.75 -14.13 17.12
CA THR A 18 -17.90 -12.70 16.79
C THR A 18 -17.44 -11.81 17.94
N LEU A 19 -17.81 -12.10 19.20
CA LEU A 19 -17.29 -11.40 20.38
C LEU A 19 -15.78 -11.53 20.52
N GLY A 20 -15.21 -12.70 20.24
CA GLY A 20 -13.77 -12.91 20.17
C GLY A 20 -13.11 -12.00 19.15
N MET A 21 -13.65 -11.91 17.93
CA MET A 21 -13.15 -10.98 16.91
C MET A 21 -13.30 -9.51 17.34
N PHE A 22 -14.44 -9.11 17.92
CA PHE A 22 -14.65 -7.74 18.40
C PHE A 22 -13.67 -7.34 19.51
N LEU A 23 -13.34 -8.26 20.43
CA LEU A 23 -12.35 -8.02 21.49
C LEU A 23 -10.93 -7.87 20.93
N VAL A 24 -10.60 -8.59 19.85
CA VAL A 24 -9.30 -8.44 19.15
C VAL A 24 -9.21 -7.12 18.37
N PHE A 25 -10.33 -6.56 17.91
CA PHE A 25 -10.39 -5.27 17.22
C PHE A 25 -10.33 -4.03 18.14
N GLN A 26 -10.34 -4.18 19.48
CA GLN A 26 -10.33 -3.04 20.41
C GLN A 26 -8.99 -2.29 20.50
N SER A 27 -7.91 -2.82 19.92
CA SER A 27 -6.66 -2.09 19.74
C SER A 27 -6.73 -1.21 18.48
N ALA A 28 -7.72 -0.30 18.44
CA ALA A 28 -7.76 0.81 17.52
C ALA A 28 -6.67 1.82 17.90
N HIS A 29 -5.41 1.48 17.63
CA HIS A 29 -4.35 2.47 17.66
C HIS A 29 -4.68 3.53 16.60
N ALA A 30 -4.85 4.77 17.02
CA ALA A 30 -5.00 5.90 16.12
C ALA A 30 -3.77 5.95 15.20
N PHE A 31 -3.95 5.59 13.94
CA PHE A 31 -2.88 5.66 12.95
C PHE A 31 -2.50 7.12 12.76
N ASN A 32 -1.22 7.43 12.95
CA ASN A 32 -0.69 8.75 12.68
C ASN A 32 -0.61 8.96 11.16
N LYS A 33 -1.66 9.59 10.60
CA LYS A 33 -1.81 9.85 9.16
C LYS A 33 -0.75 10.84 8.66
N THR A 34 -0.25 11.70 9.54
CA THR A 34 0.69 12.79 9.22
C THR A 34 2.15 12.33 9.28
N ALA A 35 2.47 11.42 10.20
CA ALA A 35 3.81 10.85 10.40
C ALA A 35 3.76 9.30 10.50
N PRO A 36 3.54 8.61 9.37
CA PRO A 36 3.39 7.14 9.34
C PRO A 36 4.66 6.37 9.72
N THR A 37 5.82 7.02 9.79
CA THR A 37 7.13 6.43 10.09
C THR A 37 7.47 6.36 11.57
N HIS A 38 6.64 6.90 12.47
CA HIS A 38 6.95 7.03 13.91
C HIS A 38 7.08 5.68 14.64
N ASN A 39 6.52 4.60 14.10
CA ASN A 39 6.60 3.28 14.70
C ASN A 39 7.39 2.34 13.78
N VAL A 40 8.56 1.91 14.23
CA VAL A 40 9.48 1.05 13.45
C VAL A 40 9.09 -0.44 13.44
N ASN A 41 8.13 -0.84 14.28
CA ASN A 41 7.70 -2.23 14.43
C ASN A 41 6.18 -2.36 14.26
N LEU A 42 5.73 -2.12 13.03
CA LEU A 42 4.30 -2.17 12.67
C LEU A 42 3.87 -3.62 12.44
N SER A 43 2.67 -3.96 12.90
CA SER A 43 2.01 -5.20 12.48
C SER A 43 1.80 -5.19 10.95
N PRO A 44 1.63 -6.35 10.29
CA PRO A 44 1.48 -6.40 8.83
C PRO A 44 0.36 -5.49 8.29
N PHE A 45 -0.78 -5.44 8.98
CA PHE A 45 -1.89 -4.55 8.63
C PHE A 45 -1.52 -3.07 8.82
N ALA A 46 -0.87 -2.75 9.94
CA ALA A 46 -0.44 -1.40 10.25
C ALA A 46 0.62 -0.87 9.28
N GLY A 47 1.52 -1.73 8.81
CA GLY A 47 2.49 -1.39 7.76
C GLY A 47 1.83 -1.04 6.43
N TRP A 48 0.79 -1.80 6.03
CA TRP A 48 0.03 -1.51 4.82
C TRP A 48 -0.74 -0.18 4.90
N MET A 49 -1.42 0.08 6.02
CA MET A 49 -2.11 1.36 6.24
C MET A 49 -1.14 2.53 6.25
N SER A 50 0.03 2.37 6.87
CA SER A 50 1.07 3.40 6.91
C SER A 50 1.65 3.68 5.51
N ALA A 51 1.92 2.63 4.73
CA ALA A 51 2.32 2.76 3.33
C ALA A 51 1.23 3.48 2.50
N PHE A 52 -0.04 3.23 2.80
CA PHE A 52 -1.14 3.93 2.13
C PHE A 52 -1.12 5.43 2.40
N TYR A 53 -0.85 5.85 3.64
CA TYR A 53 -0.69 7.26 3.98
C TYR A 53 0.56 7.88 3.37
N CYS A 54 1.65 7.11 3.22
CA CYS A 54 2.84 7.58 2.51
C CYS A 54 2.52 7.96 1.04
N VAL A 55 1.83 7.09 0.31
CA VAL A 55 1.49 7.32 -1.11
C VAL A 55 0.51 8.48 -1.29
N ASN A 56 -0.41 8.68 -0.35
CA ASN A 56 -1.41 9.76 -0.42
C ASN A 56 -0.90 11.12 0.10
N LYS A 57 0.41 11.27 0.35
CA LYS A 57 0.95 12.61 0.66
C LYS A 57 0.72 13.54 -0.52
N THR A 58 0.28 14.76 -0.24
CA THR A 58 0.00 15.76 -1.27
C THR A 58 1.27 16.12 -2.04
N ALA A 59 1.25 15.95 -3.35
CA ALA A 59 2.34 16.36 -4.23
C ALA A 59 2.37 17.89 -4.40
N PRO A 60 3.54 18.49 -4.73
CA PRO A 60 3.61 19.90 -5.10
C PRO A 60 2.71 20.22 -6.31
N VAL A 61 2.07 21.39 -6.30
CA VAL A 61 1.06 21.81 -7.29
C VAL A 61 1.59 21.81 -8.73
N HIS A 62 2.88 22.04 -8.91
CA HIS A 62 3.54 22.14 -10.22
C HIS A 62 3.95 20.79 -10.81
N CYS A 63 3.69 19.68 -10.12
CA CYS A 63 4.08 18.35 -10.59
C CYS A 63 3.06 17.79 -11.58
N SER A 64 3.54 17.45 -12.78
CA SER A 64 2.75 16.74 -13.79
C SER A 64 2.15 15.45 -13.20
N PRO A 65 0.85 15.17 -13.39
CA PRO A 65 0.21 13.96 -12.88
C PRO A 65 0.91 12.67 -13.30
N LYS A 66 1.55 12.64 -14.48
CA LYS A 66 2.27 11.47 -14.98
C LYS A 66 3.59 11.19 -14.25
N GLY A 67 4.17 12.23 -13.64
CA GLY A 67 5.37 12.10 -12.79
C GLY A 67 5.06 11.84 -11.32
N GLN A 68 3.80 11.97 -10.90
CA GLN A 68 3.39 11.75 -9.51
C GLN A 68 3.34 10.26 -9.19
N LEU A 69 3.99 9.89 -8.09
CA LEU A 69 4.02 8.50 -7.65
C LEU A 69 2.67 8.13 -7.02
N THR A 70 1.99 7.15 -7.61
CA THR A 70 0.73 6.59 -7.10
C THR A 70 0.86 5.08 -6.89
N PHE A 71 -0.20 4.41 -6.39
CA PHE A 71 -0.20 2.94 -6.24
C PHE A 71 -0.01 2.18 -7.56
N SER A 72 -0.17 2.82 -8.72
CA SER A 72 0.14 2.21 -10.00
C SER A 72 1.61 1.80 -10.10
N GLY A 73 2.51 2.53 -9.42
CA GLY A 73 3.96 2.42 -9.58
C GLY A 73 4.47 2.96 -10.91
N ILE A 74 3.62 3.66 -11.65
CA ILE A 74 3.95 4.26 -12.94
C ILE A 74 4.42 5.69 -12.69
N VAL A 75 5.66 5.95 -13.09
CA VAL A 75 6.25 7.28 -13.21
C VAL A 75 6.64 7.41 -14.67
N ASP A 76 6.01 8.32 -15.40
CA ASP A 76 6.18 8.53 -16.83
C ASP A 76 6.38 10.01 -17.14
N VAL A 77 7.62 10.44 -17.11
CA VAL A 77 8.06 11.81 -17.34
C VAL A 77 8.70 11.88 -18.72
N ALA A 78 8.12 12.69 -19.60
CA ALA A 78 8.64 12.89 -20.94
C ALA A 78 10.04 13.54 -20.91
N PRO A 79 10.88 13.34 -21.95
CA PRO A 79 12.18 14.01 -22.03
C PRO A 79 12.11 15.52 -21.85
N SER A 80 11.07 16.16 -22.38
CA SER A 80 10.83 17.61 -22.29
C SER A 80 10.49 18.09 -20.88
N GLU A 81 9.87 17.24 -20.06
CA GLU A 81 9.42 17.57 -18.69
C GLU A 81 10.44 17.13 -17.62
N LYS A 82 11.45 16.36 -18.02
CA LYS A 82 12.45 15.78 -17.14
C LYS A 82 13.24 16.84 -16.37
N ALA A 83 13.61 17.93 -17.04
CA ALA A 83 14.36 19.02 -16.40
C ALA A 83 13.54 19.65 -15.26
N ASP A 84 12.26 19.91 -15.50
CA ASP A 84 11.35 20.46 -14.49
C ASP A 84 11.08 19.45 -13.38
N TYR A 85 10.85 18.18 -13.71
CA TYR A 85 10.60 17.13 -12.71
C TYR A 85 11.79 16.92 -11.75
N CYS A 86 13.00 16.95 -12.29
CA CYS A 86 14.26 16.79 -11.54
C CYS A 86 14.77 18.10 -10.93
N SER A 87 14.10 19.23 -11.20
CA SER A 87 14.47 20.53 -10.64
C SER A 87 14.22 20.57 -9.13
N ASP A 88 15.18 21.12 -8.41
CA ASP A 88 15.03 21.39 -6.97
C ASP A 88 13.90 22.39 -6.68
N THR A 89 13.57 23.25 -7.66
CA THR A 89 12.56 24.30 -7.53
C THR A 89 11.13 23.74 -7.55
N THR A 90 10.86 22.71 -8.37
CA THR A 90 9.54 22.08 -8.44
C THR A 90 9.35 21.04 -7.32
N GLY A 91 10.45 20.39 -6.91
CA GLY A 91 10.46 19.40 -5.83
C GLY A 91 9.76 18.08 -6.16
N CYS A 92 9.42 17.81 -7.43
CA CYS A 92 8.62 16.64 -7.81
C CYS A 92 9.35 15.32 -7.60
N SER A 93 10.59 15.22 -8.10
CA SER A 93 11.45 14.06 -7.87
C SER A 93 11.73 13.84 -6.38
N LYS A 94 12.02 14.91 -5.62
CA LYS A 94 12.22 14.85 -4.16
C LYS A 94 10.97 14.35 -3.44
N HIS A 95 9.80 14.81 -3.84
CA HIS A 95 8.53 14.34 -3.28
C HIS A 95 8.35 12.83 -3.53
N ALA A 96 8.53 12.38 -4.78
CA ALA A 96 8.43 10.96 -5.12
C ALA A 96 9.44 10.09 -4.33
N LEU A 97 10.69 10.53 -4.22
CA LEU A 97 11.72 9.86 -3.42
C LEU A 97 11.36 9.82 -1.93
N GLY A 98 10.82 10.92 -1.38
CA GLY A 98 10.34 10.97 0.00
C GLY A 98 9.14 10.04 0.27
N VAL A 99 8.26 9.87 -0.71
CA VAL A 99 7.18 8.86 -0.64
C VAL A 99 7.77 7.45 -0.62
N LEU A 100 8.73 7.15 -1.49
CA LEU A 100 9.41 5.84 -1.53
C LEU A 100 10.15 5.53 -0.23
N GLU A 101 10.88 6.50 0.32
CA GLU A 101 11.54 6.37 1.61
C GLU A 101 10.54 6.10 2.74
N CYS A 102 9.44 6.85 2.77
CA CYS A 102 8.36 6.64 3.74
C CYS A 102 7.82 5.20 3.68
N ILE A 103 7.55 4.68 2.47
CA ILE A 103 7.09 3.30 2.28
C ILE A 103 8.15 2.30 2.75
N TYR A 104 9.43 2.51 2.39
CA TYR A 104 10.52 1.62 2.79
C TYR A 104 10.64 1.47 4.31
N LEU A 105 10.45 2.57 5.05
CA LEU A 105 10.53 2.58 6.51
C LEU A 105 9.38 1.81 7.17
N VAL A 106 8.18 1.83 6.58
CA VAL A 106 6.97 1.22 7.18
C VAL A 106 6.64 -0.18 6.64
N LYS A 107 7.12 -0.51 5.42
CA LYS A 107 6.80 -1.76 4.70
C LYS A 107 7.90 -2.08 3.68
N ARG A 108 8.97 -2.76 4.11
CA ARG A 108 10.12 -3.11 3.25
C ARG A 108 9.78 -4.01 2.07
N ASP A 109 8.79 -4.87 2.22
CA ASP A 109 8.30 -5.82 1.22
C ASP A 109 7.16 -5.24 0.35
N PHE A 110 7.01 -3.92 0.29
CA PHE A 110 5.99 -3.27 -0.54
C PHE A 110 6.28 -3.41 -2.04
N TRP A 111 5.25 -3.75 -2.81
CA TRP A 111 5.25 -3.67 -4.27
C TRP A 111 4.07 -2.83 -4.75
N PHE A 112 4.28 -2.13 -5.87
CA PHE A 112 3.25 -1.37 -6.56
C PHE A 112 2.41 -2.27 -7.46
N HIS A 113 1.32 -1.74 -8.02
CA HIS A 113 0.43 -2.50 -8.90
C HIS A 113 1.13 -3.05 -10.16
N ASN A 114 2.09 -2.31 -10.72
CA ASN A 114 2.96 -2.79 -11.80
C ASN A 114 4.04 -3.80 -11.33
N ASN A 115 3.96 -4.29 -10.09
CA ASN A 115 4.93 -5.14 -9.43
C ASN A 115 6.33 -4.52 -9.24
N ALA A 116 6.48 -3.20 -9.43
CA ALA A 116 7.73 -2.52 -9.12
C ALA A 116 7.97 -2.53 -7.60
N THR A 117 9.22 -2.71 -7.20
CA THR A 117 9.62 -2.54 -5.81
C THR A 117 9.97 -1.09 -5.54
N VAL A 118 9.91 -0.68 -4.28
CA VAL A 118 10.34 0.66 -3.83
C VAL A 118 11.78 0.94 -4.28
N GLY A 119 12.67 -0.04 -4.15
CA GLY A 119 14.08 0.08 -4.56
C GLY A 119 14.24 0.28 -6.08
N PHE A 120 13.46 -0.42 -6.90
CA PHE A 120 13.47 -0.23 -8.35
C PHE A 120 13.08 1.20 -8.73
N LEU A 121 11.95 1.70 -8.22
CA LEU A 121 11.48 3.05 -8.52
C LEU A 121 12.45 4.13 -8.04
N ASN A 122 13.01 3.97 -6.84
CA ASN A 122 13.98 4.92 -6.29
C ASN A 122 15.20 5.02 -7.20
N ARG A 123 15.74 3.87 -7.62
CA ARG A 123 16.85 3.80 -8.55
C ARG A 123 16.52 4.45 -9.89
N THR A 124 15.38 4.11 -10.51
CA THR A 124 14.98 4.66 -11.82
C THR A 124 14.83 6.18 -11.79
N ILE A 125 14.22 6.74 -10.73
CA ILE A 125 14.07 8.20 -10.58
C ILE A 125 15.44 8.85 -10.37
N THR A 126 16.27 8.29 -9.50
CA THR A 126 17.60 8.83 -9.17
C THR A 126 18.54 8.80 -10.38
N GLU A 127 18.62 7.68 -11.10
CA GLU A 127 19.42 7.55 -12.32
C GLU A 127 18.87 8.46 -13.43
N GLY A 128 17.53 8.54 -13.55
CA GLY A 128 16.84 9.41 -14.49
C GLY A 128 17.20 10.88 -14.28
N CYS A 129 17.19 11.37 -13.04
CA CYS A 129 17.54 12.75 -12.73
C CYS A 129 19.05 13.04 -12.74
N SER A 130 19.89 12.03 -12.48
CA SER A 130 21.35 12.17 -12.54
C SER A 130 21.85 12.26 -13.99
N ASN A 131 21.17 11.60 -14.93
CA ASN A 131 21.58 11.57 -16.33
C ASN A 131 20.98 12.75 -17.13
N LYS A 132 21.60 13.93 -16.99
CA LYS A 132 21.18 15.18 -17.66
C LYS A 132 21.36 15.18 -19.18
N ASN A 133 22.25 14.34 -19.71
CA ASN A 133 22.65 14.35 -21.13
C ASN A 133 21.87 13.36 -22.00
N ASN A 134 20.93 12.61 -21.42
CA ASN A 134 20.15 11.64 -22.17
C ASN A 134 18.78 12.23 -22.53
N ASN A 135 18.48 12.26 -23.83
CA ASN A 135 17.17 12.61 -24.39
C ASN A 135 16.09 11.56 -24.05
N SER A 136 16.40 10.56 -23.23
CA SER A 136 15.43 9.65 -22.66
C SER A 136 14.69 10.28 -21.46
N GLY A 137 13.37 10.15 -21.46
CA GLY A 137 12.52 10.44 -20.31
C GLY A 137 12.71 9.43 -19.17
N ILE A 138 11.93 9.57 -18.11
CA ILE A 138 11.88 8.62 -17.00
C ILE A 138 10.58 7.86 -17.13
N SER A 139 10.62 6.56 -17.42
CA SER A 139 9.40 5.77 -17.59
C SER A 139 9.49 4.41 -16.92
N THR A 140 8.49 4.09 -16.11
CA THR A 140 8.30 2.76 -15.50
C THR A 140 7.06 2.05 -16.06
N ALA A 141 6.41 2.61 -17.07
CA ALA A 141 5.19 2.06 -17.67
C ALA A 141 5.41 0.67 -18.29
N ASN A 142 6.59 0.44 -18.87
CA ASN A 142 6.96 -0.84 -19.50
C ASN A 142 7.62 -1.84 -18.53
N PHE A 143 7.65 -1.55 -17.23
CA PHE A 143 8.25 -2.43 -16.26
C PHE A 143 7.48 -3.76 -16.18
N LYS A 144 8.18 -4.87 -16.43
CA LYS A 144 7.68 -6.23 -16.23
C LYS A 144 8.49 -6.89 -15.13
N SER A 145 7.85 -7.12 -13.98
CA SER A 145 8.47 -7.92 -12.92
C SER A 145 8.49 -9.40 -13.30
N SER A 146 9.62 -10.07 -13.05
CA SER A 146 9.82 -11.51 -13.29
C SER A 146 9.66 -12.38 -12.02
N GLY A 147 9.32 -11.82 -10.86
CA GLY A 147 9.06 -12.54 -9.60
C GLY A 147 8.52 -11.59 -8.51
N MET A 148 7.68 -11.94 -7.54
CA MET A 148 7.28 -13.22 -6.96
C MET A 148 5.84 -13.03 -6.41
N LYS A 149 4.88 -13.88 -6.83
CA LYS A 149 3.48 -13.81 -6.38
C LYS A 149 3.32 -14.55 -5.04
N VAL A 150 3.52 -13.87 -3.90
CA VAL A 150 3.31 -14.52 -2.58
C VAL A 150 2.06 -14.01 -1.84
N TYR A 151 1.61 -12.77 -2.06
CA TYR A 151 0.53 -12.19 -1.25
C TYR A 151 -0.82 -12.03 -1.95
N GLN A 152 -0.94 -12.42 -3.22
CA GLN A 152 -2.22 -12.46 -3.92
C GLN A 152 -3.23 -13.41 -3.25
N LYS A 153 -2.81 -14.25 -2.29
CA LYS A 153 -3.70 -15.16 -1.56
C LYS A 153 -4.31 -14.58 -0.27
N MET A 154 -3.92 -13.38 0.18
CA MET A 154 -4.44 -12.81 1.43
C MET A 154 -5.80 -12.11 1.29
N TYR A 155 -6.20 -11.70 0.08
CA TYR A 155 -7.53 -11.07 -0.13
C TYR A 155 -8.69 -12.07 -0.09
N ILE A 156 -8.44 -13.34 -0.45
CA ILE A 156 -9.46 -14.40 -0.47
C ILE A 156 -10.06 -14.64 0.92
N PRO A 157 -9.29 -14.83 2.01
CA PRO A 157 -9.87 -14.99 3.34
C PRO A 157 -10.58 -13.71 3.83
N PHE A 158 -10.10 -12.52 3.45
CA PHE A 158 -10.72 -11.26 3.86
C PHE A 158 -12.10 -11.05 3.20
N VAL A 159 -12.21 -11.26 1.89
CA VAL A 159 -13.49 -11.18 1.15
C VAL A 159 -14.46 -12.26 1.63
N ALA A 160 -13.98 -13.49 1.89
CA ALA A 160 -14.81 -14.56 2.43
C ALA A 160 -15.37 -14.23 3.83
N SER A 161 -14.60 -13.53 4.67
CA SER A 161 -15.05 -13.10 6.00
C SER A 161 -16.10 -11.98 5.95
N LEU A 162 -15.93 -11.01 5.04
CA LEU A 162 -16.91 -9.93 4.82
C LEU A 162 -18.22 -10.44 4.20
N SER A 163 -18.14 -11.35 3.23
CA SER A 163 -19.35 -11.92 2.63
C SER A 163 -20.14 -12.76 3.63
N SER A 164 -19.47 -13.56 4.47
CA SER A 164 -20.14 -14.31 5.53
C SER A 164 -20.81 -13.40 6.58
N LEU A 165 -20.21 -12.26 6.96
CA LEU A 165 -20.85 -11.26 7.81
C LEU A 165 -22.11 -10.65 7.16
N ALA A 166 -22.06 -10.34 5.86
CA ALA A 166 -23.22 -9.82 5.13
C ALA A 166 -24.36 -10.86 5.04
N PHE A 167 -24.05 -12.13 4.81
CA PHE A 167 -25.05 -13.22 4.83
C PHE A 167 -25.71 -13.36 6.20
N ILE A 168 -24.94 -13.27 7.29
CA ILE A 168 -25.47 -13.33 8.66
C ILE A 168 -26.38 -12.13 8.95
N ALA A 169 -26.02 -10.92 8.51
CA ALA A 169 -26.87 -9.73 8.69
C ALA A 169 -28.21 -9.84 7.95
N MET A 170 -28.20 -10.35 6.71
CA MET A 170 -29.42 -10.51 5.90
C MET A 170 -30.33 -11.62 6.42
N SER A 171 -29.78 -12.71 6.96
CA SER A 171 -30.55 -13.85 7.48
C SER A 171 -31.10 -13.65 8.90
N ASN A 172 -30.74 -12.56 9.60
CA ASN A 172 -31.37 -12.14 10.87
C ASN A 172 -32.43 -11.05 10.70
N ILE A 173 -32.64 -10.54 9.47
CA ILE A 173 -33.66 -9.53 9.13
C ILE A 173 -34.92 -10.19 8.53
N MET A 174 -34.92 -11.51 8.34
CA MET A 174 -36.05 -12.30 7.85
C MET A 174 -36.60 -13.24 8.92
#